data_AF-A0A915V842-F1
#
_entry.id   AF-A0A915V842-F1
#
_cell.length_a   1.000
_cell.length_b   1.000
_cell.length_c   1.000
_cell.angle_alpha   90.00
_cell.angle_beta   90.00
_cell.angle_gamma   90.00
#
_symmetry.space_group_name_H-M   'P 1'
#
loop_
_entity.id
_entity.type
_entity.pdbx_description
1 polymer ?
#
loop_
_entity_poly.entity_id
_entity_poly.type
_entity_poly.pdbx_seq_one_letter_code
_entity_poly.pdbx_strand_id
1 'polypeptide(L)'
;MLNAAPYGSGILAKGPSAYPRYAYSEADADLVERAGQMEAACEYYGVPLAAAALQFSLWDSHITSTIIGMSRPERMKQTLALADVSIPDALWAEFDALAPPPREL
;
A
#
# COMPACT_ATOMS: atom_id res chain seq x y z
N MET A 1 3.43 -15.40 11.41
CA MET A 1 4.41 -14.30 11.21
C MET A 1 3.72 -12.97 11.44
N LEU A 2 4.43 -11.91 11.84
CA LEU A 2 3.88 -10.55 11.93
C LEU A 2 4.55 -9.67 10.89
N ASN A 3 3.77 -8.86 10.18
CA ASN A 3 4.29 -7.75 9.37
C ASN A 3 3.76 -6.41 9.90
N ALA A 4 4.34 -5.32 9.41
CA ALA A 4 4.01 -3.98 9.85
C ALA A 4 4.23 -2.97 8.72
N ALA A 5 3.75 -1.75 8.94
CA ALA A 5 3.91 -0.62 8.03
C ALA A 5 3.32 -0.86 6.61
N PRO A 6 2.05 -1.30 6.50
CA PRO A 6 1.40 -1.53 5.20
C PRO A 6 1.41 -0.30 4.28
N TYR A 7 1.51 0.91 4.87
CA TYR A 7 1.48 2.16 4.11
C TYR A 7 2.87 2.73 3.74
N GLY A 8 3.97 2.03 4.03
CA GLY A 8 5.32 2.44 3.62
C GLY A 8 5.70 3.86 4.09
N SER A 9 5.56 4.15 5.39
CA SER A 9 5.71 5.51 5.96
C SER A 9 4.66 6.54 5.51
N GLY A 10 3.58 6.11 4.87
CA GLY A 10 2.42 6.93 4.52
C GLY A 10 2.34 7.31 3.04
N ILE A 11 3.35 6.96 2.23
CA ILE A 11 3.33 7.19 0.77
C ILE A 11 2.13 6.52 0.11
N LEU A 12 1.78 5.29 0.53
CA LEU A 12 0.64 4.54 -0.02
C LEU A 12 -0.70 4.93 0.60
N ALA A 13 -0.70 5.67 1.71
CA ALA A 13 -1.93 6.14 2.37
C ALA A 13 -2.35 7.55 1.93
N LYS A 14 -1.38 8.40 1.60
CA LYS A 14 -1.61 9.81 1.20
C LYS A 14 -1.44 10.04 -0.29
N GLY A 15 -0.80 9.11 -0.99
CA GLY A 15 -0.38 9.26 -2.37
C GLY A 15 1.07 9.74 -2.48
N PRO A 16 1.86 9.20 -3.43
CA PRO A 16 3.24 9.61 -3.70
C PRO A 16 3.37 11.07 -4.11
N SER A 17 2.36 11.63 -4.76
CA SER A 17 2.29 13.05 -5.12
C SER A 17 2.22 13.98 -3.90
N ALA A 18 1.50 13.58 -2.85
CA ALA A 18 1.30 14.37 -1.65
C ALA A 18 2.33 14.09 -0.55
N TYR A 19 3.01 12.94 -0.58
CA TYR A 19 3.94 12.52 0.48
C TYR A 19 5.06 11.60 -0.04
N PRO A 20 6.09 12.13 -0.71
CA PRO A 20 7.19 11.34 -1.32
C PRO A 20 8.25 10.92 -0.29
N ARG A 21 7.83 10.42 0.88
CA ARG A 21 8.73 9.92 1.92
C ARG A 21 8.51 8.43 2.15
N TYR A 22 9.60 7.69 2.19
CA TYR A 22 9.65 6.27 2.49
C TYR A 22 10.74 6.02 3.53
N ALA A 23 10.51 5.12 4.50
CA ALA A 23 11.47 4.79 5.57
C ALA A 23 12.07 6.02 6.29
N TYR A 24 11.27 7.08 6.47
CA TYR A 24 11.66 8.36 7.11
C TYR A 24 12.68 9.22 6.33
N SER A 25 13.01 8.86 5.09
CA SER A 25 13.80 9.67 4.16
C SER A 25 12.98 10.07 2.93
N GLU A 26 13.55 10.92 2.08
CA GLU A 26 13.03 11.08 0.71
C GLU A 26 13.09 9.72 0.01
N ALA A 27 12.02 9.38 -0.71
CA ALA A 27 11.97 8.17 -1.51
C ALA A 27 12.79 8.36 -2.80
N ASP A 28 13.51 7.32 -3.21
CA ASP A 28 14.18 7.31 -4.52
C ASP A 28 13.16 7.58 -5.64
N ALA A 29 13.58 8.30 -6.68
CA ALA A 29 12.72 8.71 -7.79
C ALA A 29 11.98 7.52 -8.42
N ASP A 30 12.69 6.40 -8.63
CA ASP A 30 12.12 5.16 -9.17
C ASP A 30 11.02 4.57 -8.27
N LEU A 31 11.10 4.75 -6.94
CA LEU A 31 10.07 4.28 -6.01
C LEU A 31 8.84 5.18 -6.07
N VAL A 32 9.04 6.50 -6.12
CA VAL A 32 7.96 7.48 -6.26
C VAL A 32 7.22 7.29 -7.58
N GLU A 33 7.94 7.07 -8.68
CA GLU A 33 7.36 6.82 -10.00
C GLU A 33 6.49 5.55 -10.00
N ARG A 34 7.02 4.43 -9.50
CA ARG A 34 6.25 3.18 -9.39
C ARG A 34 5.02 3.33 -8.51
N ALA A 35 5.17 3.97 -7.35
CA ALA A 35 4.02 4.25 -6.49
C ALA A 35 2.98 5.12 -7.21
N GLY A 36 3.41 6.06 -8.06
CA GLY A 36 2.52 6.89 -8.88
C GLY A 36 1.80 6.09 -9.96
N GLN A 37 2.48 5.12 -10.57
CA GLN A 37 1.85 4.17 -11.51
C GLN A 37 0.82 3.29 -10.80
N MET A 38 1.12 2.83 -9.59
CA MET A 38 0.15 2.09 -8.76
C MET A 38 -1.05 2.95 -8.36
N GLU A 39 -0.83 4.24 -8.02
CA GLU A 39 -1.90 5.20 -7.74
C GLU A 39 -2.82 5.38 -8.96
N ALA A 40 -2.25 5.57 -10.16
CA ALA A 40 -3.00 5.72 -11.40
C ALA A 40 -3.81 4.46 -11.76
N ALA A 41 -3.24 3.26 -11.56
CA ALA A 41 -3.98 2.01 -11.75
C ALA A 41 -5.16 1.92 -10.76
N CYS A 42 -4.92 2.22 -9.48
CA CYS A 42 -5.97 2.31 -8.47
C CYS A 42 -7.10 3.26 -8.86
N GLU A 43 -6.78 4.46 -9.34
CA GLU A 43 -7.76 5.44 -9.82
C GLU A 43 -8.59 4.91 -10.98
N TYR A 44 -7.97 4.21 -11.94
CA TYR A 44 -8.66 3.61 -13.08
C TYR A 44 -9.71 2.56 -12.65
N TYR A 45 -9.41 1.73 -11.65
CA TYR A 45 -10.36 0.74 -11.11
C TYR A 45 -11.28 1.30 -10.02
N GLY A 46 -11.16 2.57 -9.64
CA GLY A 46 -11.94 3.17 -8.54
C GLY A 46 -11.61 2.60 -7.17
N VAL A 47 -10.39 2.10 -6.97
CA VAL A 47 -9.92 1.48 -5.71
C VAL A 47 -8.97 2.46 -5.00
N PRO A 48 -9.16 2.77 -3.71
CA PRO A 48 -8.18 3.57 -2.97
C PRO A 48 -6.83 2.85 -2.85
N LEU A 49 -5.71 3.52 -3.15
CA LEU A 49 -4.36 2.95 -3.01
C LEU A 49 -4.09 2.41 -1.59
N ALA A 50 -4.61 3.09 -0.57
CA ALA A 50 -4.51 2.65 0.81
C ALA A 50 -5.21 1.29 1.06
N ALA A 51 -6.31 1.00 0.34
CA ALA A 51 -7.00 -0.29 0.45
C ALA A 51 -6.15 -1.41 -0.14
N ALA A 52 -5.61 -1.19 -1.35
CA ALA A 52 -4.67 -2.12 -1.98
C ALA A 52 -3.46 -2.42 -1.10
N ALA A 53 -2.81 -1.38 -0.56
CA ALA A 53 -1.65 -1.54 0.31
C ALA A 53 -1.98 -2.31 1.60
N LEU A 54 -3.13 -2.03 2.21
CA LEU A 54 -3.58 -2.74 3.41
C LEU A 54 -3.89 -4.20 3.11
N GLN A 55 -4.66 -4.48 2.06
CA GLN A 55 -5.08 -5.84 1.73
C GLN A 55 -3.92 -6.69 1.23
N PHE A 56 -2.94 -6.12 0.52
CA PHE A 56 -1.70 -6.81 0.19
C PHE A 56 -0.97 -7.30 1.45
N SER A 57 -0.88 -6.45 2.48
CA SER A 57 -0.27 -6.81 3.76
C SER A 57 -1.02 -7.93 4.50
N LEU A 58 -2.31 -8.11 4.22
CA LEU A 58 -3.17 -9.12 4.82
C LEU A 58 -3.30 -10.41 3.99
N TRP A 59 -2.84 -10.40 2.74
CA TRP A 59 -3.17 -11.44 1.75
C TRP A 59 -2.49 -12.78 2.04
N ASP A 60 -1.22 -12.80 2.42
CA ASP A 60 -0.48 -14.05 2.59
C ASP A 60 -0.91 -14.80 3.88
N SER A 61 -1.35 -16.04 3.73
CA SER A 61 -1.77 -16.93 4.84
C SER A 61 -0.69 -17.20 5.91
N HIS A 62 0.59 -16.96 5.62
CA HIS A 62 1.68 -17.04 6.59
C HIS A 62 1.71 -15.83 7.55
N ILE A 63 1.08 -14.72 7.16
CA ILE A 63 0.89 -13.54 8.01
C ILE A 63 -0.27 -13.79 8.96
N THR A 64 0.03 -13.84 10.25
CA THR A 64 -0.97 -14.03 11.30
C THR A 64 -1.66 -12.72 11.66
N SER A 65 -0.93 -11.60 11.57
CA SER A 65 -1.46 -10.27 11.86
C SER A 65 -0.57 -9.20 11.25
N THR A 66 -1.21 -8.10 10.82
CA THR A 66 -0.56 -6.88 10.36
C THR A 66 -0.67 -5.80 11.42
N ILE A 67 0.48 -5.22 11.80
CA ILE A 67 0.54 -4.09 12.73
C ILE A 67 0.39 -2.78 11.94
N ILE A 68 -0.69 -2.05 12.24
CA ILE A 68 -1.04 -0.80 11.56
C ILE A 68 -0.83 0.37 12.53
N GLY A 69 0.13 1.25 12.20
CA GLY A 69 0.34 2.48 12.95
C GLY A 69 -0.76 3.51 12.66
N MET A 70 -1.35 4.08 13.70
CA MET A 70 -2.33 5.16 13.59
C MET A 70 -2.05 6.27 14.60
N SER A 71 -2.18 7.52 14.16
CA SER A 71 -1.96 8.69 15.04
C SER A 71 -3.18 9.10 15.85
N ARG A 72 -4.37 8.58 15.49
CA ARG A 72 -5.65 8.90 16.14
C ARG A 72 -6.57 7.68 16.15
N PRO A 73 -7.28 7.37 17.25
CA PRO A 73 -8.19 6.23 17.34
C PRO A 73 -9.32 6.24 16.29
N GLU A 74 -9.80 7.43 15.93
CA GLU A 74 -10.87 7.59 14.94
C GLU A 74 -10.55 6.95 13.57
N ARG A 75 -9.25 6.80 13.23
CA ARG A 75 -8.82 6.16 11.97
C ARG A 75 -9.06 4.66 11.94
N MET A 76 -9.32 4.01 13.08
CA MET A 76 -9.60 2.58 13.13
C MET A 76 -10.78 2.19 12.21
N LYS A 77 -11.86 2.97 12.20
CA LYS A 77 -13.02 2.72 11.33
C LYS A 77 -12.67 2.83 9.84
N GLN A 78 -11.80 3.77 9.49
CA GLN A 78 -11.33 3.94 8.11
C GLN A 78 -10.48 2.75 7.68
N THR A 79 -9.57 2.28 8.54
CA THR A 79 -8.76 1.09 8.28
C THR A 79 -9.64 -0.14 8.03
N LEU A 80 -10.67 -0.36 8.85
CA LEU A 80 -11.60 -1.48 8.65
C LEU A 80 -12.36 -1.35 7.33
N ALA A 81 -12.85 -0.16 7.01
CA ALA A 81 -13.53 0.08 5.72
C ALA A 81 -12.60 -0.17 4.52
N LEU A 82 -11.30 0.15 4.62
CA LEU A 82 -10.31 -0.14 3.57
C LEU A 82 -10.06 -1.64 3.42
N ALA A 83 -10.10 -2.40 4.51
CA ALA A 83 -9.93 -3.86 4.48
C ALA A 83 -11.09 -4.58 3.79
N ASP A 84 -12.27 -3.96 3.76
CA ASP A 84 -13.48 -4.52 3.14
C ASP A 84 -13.71 -4.07 1.68
N VAL A 85 -12.84 -3.23 1.11
CA VAL A 85 -12.96 -2.78 -0.30
C VAL A 85 -12.79 -3.98 -1.23
N SER A 86 -13.71 -4.15 -2.20
CA SER A 86 -13.54 -5.15 -3.25
C SER A 86 -12.45 -4.71 -4.23
N ILE A 87 -11.38 -5.50 -4.36
CA ILE A 87 -10.27 -5.22 -5.26
C ILE A 87 -10.31 -6.21 -6.44
N PRO A 88 -10.42 -5.76 -7.70
CA PRO A 88 -10.42 -6.65 -8.86
C PRO A 88 -9.07 -7.36 -9.04
N ASP A 89 -9.10 -8.63 -9.44
CA ASP A 89 -7.88 -9.42 -9.73
C ASP A 89 -6.98 -8.77 -10.79
N ALA A 90 -7.59 -8.03 -11.74
CA ALA A 90 -6.85 -7.29 -12.76
C ALA A 90 -5.91 -6.23 -12.17
N LEU A 91 -6.30 -5.59 -11.06
CA LEU A 91 -5.44 -4.61 -10.39
C LEU A 91 -4.23 -5.28 -9.72
N TRP A 92 -4.40 -6.47 -9.16
CA TRP A 92 -3.28 -7.24 -8.61
C TRP A 92 -2.26 -7.61 -9.69
N ALA A 93 -2.73 -8.03 -10.87
CA ALA A 93 -1.86 -8.33 -12.00
C ALA A 93 -1.05 -7.10 -12.48
N GLU A 94 -1.64 -5.90 -12.43
CA GLU A 94 -0.91 -4.66 -12.73
C GLU A 94 0.17 -4.37 -11.67
N PHE A 95 -0.10 -4.58 -10.39
CA PHE A 95 0.92 -4.41 -9.36
C PHE A 95 2.08 -5.38 -9.49
N ASP A 96 1.83 -6.63 -9.85
CA ASP A 96 2.89 -7.61 -10.10
C ASP A 96 3.83 -7.16 -11.23
N ALA A 97 3.29 -6.54 -12.29
CA ALA A 97 4.08 -5.99 -13.38
C ALA A 97 4.90 -4.74 -12.97
N LEU A 98 4.41 -3.99 -11.98
CA LEU A 98 5.05 -2.79 -11.45
C LEU A 98 6.04 -3.07 -10.30
N ALA A 99 5.96 -4.26 -9.69
CA ALA A 99 6.78 -4.63 -8.55
C ALA A 99 8.27 -4.61 -8.93
N PRO A 100 9.14 -4.03 -8.09
CA PRO A 100 10.58 -4.10 -8.32
C PRO A 100 11.05 -5.56 -8.23
N PRO A 101 12.13 -5.92 -8.93
CA PRO A 101 12.72 -7.24 -8.79
C PRO A 101 13.10 -7.51 -7.33
N PRO A 102 13.07 -8.77 -6.86
CA PRO A 102 13.51 -9.12 -5.53
C PRO A 102 14.91 -8.56 -5.28
N ARG A 103 15.10 -7.86 -4.16
CA ARG A 103 16.45 -7.48 -3.73
C ARG A 103 17.18 -8.75 -3.32
N GLU A 104 18.34 -8.99 -3.90
CA GLU A 104 19.27 -9.98 -3.36
C GLU A 104 19.69 -9.51 -1.96
N LEU A 105 19.50 -10.38 -0.97
CA LEU A 105 19.84 -10.16 0.45
C LEU A 105 21.27 -10.59 0.74
#